data_AF-A0A497G9C7-F1
#
_entry.id   AF-A0A497G9C7-F1
#
_cell.length_a   1.000
_cell.length_b   1.000
_cell.length_c   1.000
_cell.angle_alpha   90.00
_cell.angle_beta   90.00
_cell.angle_gamma   90.00
#
_symmetry.space_group_name_H-M   'P 1'
#
loop_
_entity.id
_entity.type
_entity.pdbx_description
1 polymer ?
#
loop_
_entity_poly.entity_id
_entity_poly.type
_entity_poly.pdbx_seq_one_letter_code
_entity_poly.pdbx_strand_id
1 'polypeptide(L)'
;HLEGGVYVAVDGAGVPQTLYFTLRNDGTSPLDLSDLEVVLPAGTFTATCEDATGAAITSLDPGASCKCSVDLSGAGLAAGSIQDGDEGVIRTPYSDLRFIVEVLKPGGAG
;
A
#
# COMPACT_ATOMS: atom_id res chain seq x y z
N HIS A 1 -12.00 -8.73 -9.19
CA HIS A 1 -12.23 -7.29 -8.99
C HIS A 1 -12.07 -7.07 -7.51
N LEU A 2 -10.86 -6.73 -7.05
CA LEU A 2 -10.57 -6.54 -5.62
C LEU A 2 -10.88 -5.08 -5.30
N GLU A 3 -12.14 -4.79 -5.00
CA GLU A 3 -12.58 -3.49 -4.50
C GLU A 3 -12.24 -3.41 -2.99
N GLY A 4 -11.32 -2.52 -2.62
CA GLY A 4 -11.24 -1.96 -1.26
C GLY A 4 -10.29 -2.60 -0.25
N GLY A 5 -9.39 -3.52 -0.64
CA GLY A 5 -8.42 -4.14 0.28
C GLY A 5 -7.01 -3.55 0.20
N VAL A 6 -6.25 -3.62 1.31
CA VAL A 6 -4.79 -3.48 1.29
C VAL A 6 -4.20 -4.86 1.04
N TYR A 7 -3.42 -5.02 -0.03
CA TYR A 7 -2.87 -6.32 -0.39
C TYR A 7 -1.42 -6.24 -0.83
N VAL A 8 -0.68 -7.33 -0.59
CA VAL A 8 0.72 -7.49 -0.98
C VAL A 8 0.81 -8.55 -2.06
N ALA A 9 1.26 -8.17 -3.24
CA ALA A 9 1.65 -9.11 -4.29
C ALA A 9 3.01 -9.72 -3.95
N VAL A 10 3.09 -11.05 -4.00
CA VAL A 10 4.34 -11.80 -3.85
C VAL A 10 4.74 -12.47 -5.17
N ASP A 11 6.00 -12.87 -5.32
CA ASP A 11 6.46 -13.66 -6.46
C ASP A 11 6.16 -15.17 -6.30
N GLY A 12 6.63 -15.99 -7.24
CA GLY A 12 6.44 -17.46 -7.21
C GLY A 12 7.12 -18.17 -6.05
N ALA A 13 8.06 -17.51 -5.35
CA ALA A 13 8.70 -18.01 -4.14
C ALA A 13 8.05 -17.48 -2.86
N GLY A 14 7.04 -16.61 -2.97
CA GLY A 14 6.38 -15.97 -1.83
C GLY A 14 7.12 -14.75 -1.29
N VAL A 15 8.04 -14.17 -2.06
CA VAL A 15 8.76 -12.93 -1.70
C VAL A 15 7.90 -11.71 -2.03
N PRO A 16 7.64 -10.79 -1.07
CA PRO A 16 6.90 -9.56 -1.33
C PRO A 16 7.51 -8.70 -2.44
N GLN A 17 6.68 -8.28 -3.40
CA GLN A 17 7.07 -7.47 -4.55
C GLN A 17 6.46 -6.08 -4.49
N THR A 18 5.14 -5.98 -4.31
CA THR A 18 4.44 -4.70 -4.32
C THR A 18 3.26 -4.74 -3.38
N LEU A 19 3.14 -3.74 -2.50
CA LEU A 19 1.92 -3.51 -1.72
C LEU A 19 1.04 -2.53 -2.47
N TYR A 20 -0.27 -2.78 -2.49
CA TYR A 20 -1.28 -1.93 -3.10
C TYR A 20 -2.37 -1.59 -2.10
N PHE A 21 -2.84 -0.35 -2.16
CA PHE A 21 -3.95 0.14 -1.35
C PHE A 21 -4.64 1.32 -2.04
N THR A 22 -5.84 1.64 -1.57
CA THR A 22 -6.57 2.83 -2.01
C THR A 22 -6.69 3.77 -0.81
N LEU A 23 -6.37 5.05 -1.03
CA LEU A 23 -6.63 6.11 -0.06
C LEU A 23 -7.80 6.97 -0.54
N ARG A 24 -8.63 7.38 0.42
CA ARG A 24 -9.70 8.34 0.21
C ARG A 24 -9.55 9.46 1.24
N ASN A 25 -9.59 10.70 0.77
CA ASN A 25 -9.56 11.86 1.66
C ASN A 25 -10.98 12.22 2.09
N ASP A 26 -11.45 11.68 3.22
CA ASP A 26 -12.74 12.07 3.82
C ASP A 26 -12.65 13.33 4.69
N GLY A 27 -11.50 14.00 4.72
CA GLY A 27 -11.31 15.28 5.37
C GLY A 27 -11.92 16.44 4.59
N THR A 28 -11.81 17.64 5.16
CA THR A 28 -12.29 18.90 4.55
C THR A 28 -11.17 19.72 3.90
N SER A 29 -9.94 19.22 3.93
CA SER A 29 -8.75 19.90 3.39
C SER A 29 -7.92 18.94 2.55
N PRO A 30 -7.15 19.44 1.56
CA PRO A 30 -6.26 18.58 0.77
C PRO A 30 -5.29 17.80 1.67
N LEU A 31 -5.10 16.52 1.34
CA LEU A 31 -4.18 15.63 2.03
C LEU A 31 -2.85 15.63 1.28
N ASP A 32 -1.76 15.96 1.95
CA ASP A 32 -0.41 15.81 1.41
C ASP A 32 0.00 14.33 1.37
N LEU A 33 0.47 13.88 0.20
CA LEU A 33 0.91 12.50 -0.08
C LEU A 33 2.42 12.40 -0.33
N SER A 34 3.17 13.49 -0.17
CA SER A 34 4.60 13.56 -0.49
C SER A 34 5.46 12.69 0.44
N ASP A 35 5.03 12.57 1.70
CA ASP A 35 5.74 11.86 2.77
C ASP A 35 4.94 10.65 3.28
N LEU A 36 4.28 9.93 2.37
CA LEU A 36 3.48 8.76 2.76
C LEU A 36 4.39 7.56 3.05
N GLU A 37 4.41 7.12 4.31
CA GLU A 37 5.17 5.94 4.72
C GLU A 37 4.24 4.78 5.05
N VAL A 38 4.65 3.56 4.71
CA VAL A 38 3.99 2.32 5.07
C VAL A 38 4.94 1.52 5.95
N VAL A 39 4.52 1.33 7.20
CA VAL A 39 5.23 0.53 8.20
C VAL A 39 4.62 -0.88 8.20
N LEU A 40 5.47 -1.86 7.97
CA LEU A 40 5.16 -3.28 7.99
C LEU A 40 6.11 -3.99 8.98
N PRO A 41 5.83 -5.24 9.38
CA PRO A 41 6.77 -6.02 10.20
C PRO A 41 8.17 -6.13 9.59
N ALA A 42 8.24 -6.11 8.26
CA ALA A 42 9.47 -6.18 7.49
C ALA A 42 10.28 -4.87 7.43
N GLY A 43 9.70 -3.72 7.79
CA GLY A 43 10.35 -2.42 7.73
C GLY A 43 9.41 -1.26 7.37
N THR A 44 10.00 -0.09 7.18
CA THR A 44 9.30 1.12 6.72
C THR A 44 9.62 1.39 5.27
N PHE A 45 8.61 1.70 4.46
CA PHE A 45 8.74 1.91 3.03
C PHE A 45 7.96 3.16 2.59
N THR A 46 8.44 3.84 1.56
CA THR A 46 7.74 4.99 0.98
C THR A 46 6.70 4.52 -0.04
N ALA A 47 5.50 5.05 0.05
CA ALA A 47 4.44 4.80 -0.91
C ALA A 47 4.40 5.90 -1.99
N THR A 48 4.08 5.50 -3.21
CA THR A 48 3.73 6.40 -4.31
C THR A 48 2.24 6.30 -4.59
N CYS A 49 1.60 7.42 -4.93
CA CYS A 49 0.18 7.47 -5.24
C CYS A 49 -0.06 8.00 -6.64
N GLU A 50 -1.06 7.44 -7.29
CA GLU A 50 -1.46 7.75 -8.66
C GLU A 50 -2.95 8.09 -8.72
N ASP A 51 -3.30 9.01 -9.62
CA ASP A 51 -4.68 9.30 -9.95
C ASP A 51 -5.32 8.20 -10.82
N ALA A 52 -6.60 8.39 -11.18
CA ALA A 52 -7.32 7.44 -12.01
C ALA A 52 -6.74 7.28 -13.43
N THR A 53 -5.89 8.21 -13.88
CA THR A 53 -5.20 8.18 -15.17
C THR A 53 -3.82 7.53 -15.09
N GLY A 54 -3.34 7.18 -13.89
CA GLY A 54 -2.01 6.61 -13.63
C GLY A 54 -0.92 7.68 -13.51
N ALA A 55 -1.29 8.95 -13.36
CA ALA A 55 -0.32 10.02 -13.12
C ALA A 55 0.02 10.08 -11.63
N ALA A 56 1.31 10.17 -11.30
CA ALA A 56 1.76 10.35 -9.93
C ALA A 56 1.22 11.67 -9.35
N ILE A 57 0.68 11.60 -8.14
CA ILE A 57 0.14 12.74 -7.41
C ILE A 57 0.81 12.90 -6.06
N THR A 58 0.92 14.14 -5.60
CA THR A 58 1.47 14.48 -4.28
C THR A 58 0.45 15.13 -3.34
N SER A 59 -0.78 15.33 -3.82
CA SER A 59 -1.89 15.89 -3.06
C SER A 59 -3.20 15.23 -3.46
N LEU A 60 -4.10 15.03 -2.49
CA LEU A 60 -5.42 14.45 -2.70
C LEU A 60 -6.50 15.40 -2.16
N ASP A 61 -7.37 15.86 -3.06
CA ASP A 61 -8.47 16.75 -2.70
C ASP A 61 -9.53 16.07 -1.81
N PRO A 62 -10.27 16.84 -0.98
CA PRO A 62 -11.41 16.33 -0.22
C PRO A 62 -12.43 15.57 -1.08
N GLY A 63 -12.82 14.38 -0.64
CA GLY A 63 -13.75 13.49 -1.34
C GLY A 63 -13.14 12.71 -2.51
N ALA A 64 -11.89 12.99 -2.89
CA ALA A 64 -11.19 12.24 -3.93
C ALA A 64 -10.60 10.93 -3.38
N SER A 65 -10.30 10.00 -4.29
CA SER A 65 -9.62 8.74 -3.99
C SER A 65 -8.48 8.52 -4.97
N CYS A 66 -7.40 7.91 -4.49
CA CYS A 66 -6.23 7.57 -5.29
C CYS A 66 -5.77 6.14 -5.01
N LYS A 67 -5.04 5.56 -5.96
CA LYS A 67 -4.39 4.27 -5.77
C LYS A 67 -2.96 4.51 -5.35
N CYS A 68 -2.49 3.80 -4.34
CA CYS A 68 -1.12 3.90 -3.88
C CYS A 68 -0.46 2.53 -3.90
N SER A 69 0.84 2.55 -4.15
CA SER A 69 1.68 1.37 -4.22
C SER A 69 3.00 1.58 -3.51
N VAL A 70 3.57 0.49 -3.00
CA VAL A 70 4.91 0.45 -2.41
C VAL A 70 5.71 -0.59 -3.16
N ASP A 71 6.85 -0.20 -3.74
CA ASP A 71 7.80 -1.17 -4.28
C ASP A 71 8.60 -1.82 -3.14
N LEU A 72 8.46 -3.14 -3.01
CA LEU A 72 9.16 -3.96 -2.03
C LEU A 72 10.24 -4.83 -2.69
N SER A 73 10.26 -4.89 -4.02
CA SER A 73 11.15 -5.77 -4.79
C SER A 73 12.64 -5.46 -4.55
N GLY A 74 12.99 -4.18 -4.35
CA GLY A 74 14.35 -3.73 -4.05
C GLY A 74 14.76 -3.85 -2.58
N ALA A 75 13.85 -4.22 -1.67
CA ALA A 75 14.10 -4.16 -0.23
C ALA A 75 14.86 -5.37 0.35
N GLY A 76 15.15 -6.39 -0.47
CA GLY A 76 15.88 -7.59 -0.01
C GLY A 76 15.08 -8.45 0.98
N LEU A 77 13.76 -8.42 0.89
CA LEU A 77 12.86 -9.16 1.76
C LEU A 77 12.93 -10.67 1.49
N ALA A 78 12.77 -11.46 2.56
CA ALA A 78 12.68 -12.90 2.45
C ALA A 78 11.22 -13.35 2.27
N ALA A 79 11.02 -14.55 1.70
CA ALA A 79 9.70 -15.14 1.63
C ALA A 79 9.08 -15.28 3.03
N GLY A 80 7.82 -14.87 3.19
CA GLY A 80 7.13 -14.88 4.47
C GLY A 80 7.54 -13.78 5.45
N SER A 81 8.35 -12.79 5.05
CA SER A 81 8.62 -11.61 5.88
C SER A 81 7.39 -10.73 6.09
N ILE A 82 6.40 -10.87 5.21
CA ILE A 82 5.06 -10.28 5.31
C ILE A 82 4.07 -11.42 5.09
N GLN A 83 3.12 -11.57 6.00
CA GLN A 83 2.16 -12.65 6.03
C GLN A 83 0.72 -12.12 6.03
N ASP A 84 -0.20 -13.00 5.65
CA ASP A 84 -1.63 -12.73 5.76
C ASP A 84 -1.99 -12.54 7.24
N GLY A 85 -2.73 -11.47 7.55
CA GLY A 85 -3.07 -11.12 8.92
C GLY A 85 -2.07 -10.22 9.64
N ASP A 86 -0.93 -9.88 9.03
CA ASP A 86 0.01 -8.91 9.60
C ASP A 86 -0.64 -7.53 9.73
N GLU A 87 -0.36 -6.83 10.85
CA GLU A 87 -0.78 -5.44 11.01
C GLU A 87 0.24 -4.52 10.31
N GLY A 88 -0.27 -3.66 9.44
CA GLY A 88 0.48 -2.57 8.83
C GLY A 88 -0.06 -1.21 9.25
N VAL A 89 0.79 -0.19 9.13
CA VAL A 89 0.42 1.20 9.44
C VAL A 89 0.82 2.09 8.27
N ILE A 90 -0.14 2.85 7.73
CA ILE A 90 0.13 3.95 6.81
C ILE A 90 0.30 5.21 7.66
N ARG A 91 1.50 5.79 7.67
CA ARG A 91 1.75 7.08 8.30
C ARG A 91 1.49 8.18 7.30
N THR A 92 0.59 9.07 7.67
CA THR A 92 0.37 10.34 6.99
C THR A 92 0.90 11.47 7.88
N PRO A 93 1.15 12.67 7.34
CA PRO A 93 1.54 13.83 8.17
C PRO A 93 0.55 14.18 9.29
N TYR A 94 -0.69 13.71 9.17
CA TYR A 94 -1.79 14.07 10.06
C TYR A 94 -2.21 12.95 11.03
N SER A 95 -2.02 11.68 10.64
CA SER A 95 -2.43 10.52 11.44
C SER A 95 -1.88 9.19 10.92
N ASP A 96 -1.98 8.17 11.76
CA ASP A 96 -1.62 6.79 11.45
C ASP A 96 -2.88 5.97 11.15
N LEU A 97 -2.93 5.33 9.98
CA LEU A 97 -4.02 4.43 9.57
C LEU A 97 -3.54 2.99 9.71
N ARG A 98 -4.25 2.18 10.49
CA ARG A 98 -3.94 0.75 10.64
C ARG A 98 -4.72 -0.09 9.65
N PHE A 99 -4.08 -1.13 9.13
CA PHE A 99 -4.71 -2.08 8.24
C PHE A 99 -4.19 -3.50 8.52
N ILE A 100 -4.92 -4.48 8.02
CA ILE A 100 -4.49 -5.88 8.00
C ILE A 100 -4.04 -6.21 6.58
N VAL A 101 -2.86 -6.81 6.48
CA VAL A 101 -2.28 -7.23 5.21
C VAL A 101 -2.99 -8.47 4.70
N GLU A 102 -3.42 -8.43 3.44
CA GLU A 102 -3.82 -9.61 2.68
C GLU A 102 -2.72 -9.97 1.66
N VAL A 103 -2.21 -11.21 1.68
CA VAL A 103 -1.13 -11.61 0.76
C VAL A 103 -1.72 -12.26 -0.48
N LEU A 104 -1.60 -11.57 -1.61
CA LEU A 104 -1.99 -12.08 -2.92
C LEU A 104 -0.86 -12.94 -3.51
N LYS A 105 -1.01 -14.26 -3.39
CA LYS A 105 -0.10 -15.22 -4.03
C LYS A 105 -0.36 -15.26 -5.54
N PRO A 106 0.69 -15.31 -6.38
CA PRO A 106 0.51 -15.44 -7.82
C PRO A 106 -0.10 -16.81 -8.13
N GLY A 107 -1.39 -16.81 -8.44
CA GLY A 107 -2.10 -17.92 -9.07
C GLY A 107 -1.97 -19.28 -8.39
N GLY A 108 -2.74 -19.48 -7.31
CA GLY A 108 -3.41 -20.78 -7.12
C GLY A 108 -4.57 -20.89 -8.12
N ALA A 109 -4.26 -21.01 -9.40
CA ALA A 109 -5.22 -21.37 -10.44
C ALA A 109 -4.84 -22.76 -10.96
N GLY A 110 -5.42 -23.80 -10.35
CA GLY A 110 -5.25 -25.21 -10.75
C GLY A 110 -4.72 -26.09 -9.64
#